data_AF-A0A379TA34-F1
#
_entry.id   AF-A0A379TA34-F1
#
_cell.length_a   1.000
_cell.length_b   1.000
_cell.length_c   1.000
_cell.angle_alpha   90.00
_cell.angle_beta   90.00
_cell.angle_gamma   90.00
#
_symmetry.space_group_name_H-M   'P 1'
#
loop_
_entity.id
_entity.type
_entity.pdbx_description
1 polymer ?
#
loop_
_entity_poly.entity_id
_entity_poly.type
_entity_poly.pdbx_seq_one_letter_code
_entity_poly.pdbx_strand_id
1 'polypeptide(L)'
;MQIKDFLGLQMAHVPEHYLQKVGALFMALPTVNIGDAAIGVVTLGTLISWPRLGIRLPGHLPALLAGCAVMGIVNLLGGDVATIGSQFHYILADGTQGNGIPQLLPQLVLPWNLPGSDFTLSWDSLRALLPAAFSMAMLGAIESLLCAVVLDGMTGTKHKANSELIGQGLGNMVAPFFGGITATAAIARSAANVRAGATSPVSAVIHAILVILALLVLAPLLSWLPLSAMAALLLMVAWNMSEAHKVVDSVTPCAEKTTLSLCCCACH
;
A
#
# COMPACT_ATOMS: atom_id res chain seq x y z
N MET A 1 -5.07 11.69 -0.34
CA MET A 1 -5.46 10.74 -1.40
C MET A 1 -6.62 9.87 -0.94
N GLN A 2 -6.43 9.07 0.11
CA GLN A 2 -7.44 8.11 0.57
C GLN A 2 -8.80 8.71 1.00
N ILE A 3 -8.84 9.97 1.42
CA ILE A 3 -10.10 10.61 1.86
C ILE A 3 -11.13 10.71 0.71
N LYS A 4 -10.65 10.89 -0.54
CA LYS A 4 -11.53 10.91 -1.73
C LYS A 4 -12.32 9.61 -1.82
N ASP A 5 -11.60 8.49 -1.86
CA ASP A 5 -12.19 7.17 -2.07
C ASP A 5 -12.94 6.68 -0.83
N PHE A 6 -12.50 7.08 0.37
CA PHE A 6 -13.19 6.78 1.63
C PHE A 6 -14.59 7.40 1.70
N LEU A 7 -14.77 8.62 1.18
CA LEU A 7 -16.04 9.36 1.20
C LEU A 7 -16.80 9.28 -0.15
N GLY A 8 -16.24 8.62 -1.16
CA GLY A 8 -16.83 8.54 -2.50
C GLY A 8 -16.92 9.89 -3.24
N LEU A 9 -15.96 10.80 -3.02
CA LEU A 9 -16.02 12.16 -3.58
C LEU A 9 -15.74 12.17 -5.08
N GLN A 10 -16.55 12.94 -5.81
CA GLN A 10 -16.33 13.17 -7.23
C GLN A 10 -15.41 14.37 -7.44
N MET A 11 -14.19 14.11 -7.92
CA MET A 11 -13.21 15.14 -8.27
C MET A 11 -12.69 14.90 -9.68
N ALA A 12 -12.91 15.87 -10.57
CA ALA A 12 -12.46 15.82 -11.96
C ALA A 12 -10.93 15.92 -12.11
N HIS A 13 -10.28 16.67 -11.22
CA HIS A 13 -8.83 16.80 -11.20
C HIS A 13 -8.34 16.83 -9.75
N VAL A 14 -7.27 16.08 -9.46
CA VAL A 14 -6.64 16.05 -8.14
C VAL A 14 -5.32 16.82 -8.25
N PRO A 15 -5.24 18.05 -7.67
CA PRO A 15 -4.03 18.88 -7.79
C PRO A 15 -2.78 18.19 -7.25
N GLU A 16 -1.62 18.48 -7.82
CA GLU A 16 -0.35 17.90 -7.35
C GLU A 16 0.02 18.45 -5.97
N HIS A 17 -0.06 19.77 -5.79
CA HIS A 17 0.29 20.45 -4.55
C HIS A 17 -0.68 20.13 -3.40
N TYR A 18 -0.11 19.91 -2.21
CA TYR A 18 -0.85 19.50 -1.02
C TYR A 18 -1.95 20.50 -0.62
N LEU A 19 -1.64 21.80 -0.53
CA LEU A 19 -2.61 22.81 -0.09
C LEU A 19 -3.80 22.93 -1.05
N GLN A 20 -3.54 22.91 -2.35
CA GLN A 20 -4.59 22.95 -3.38
C GLN A 20 -5.45 21.70 -3.32
N LYS A 21 -4.83 20.53 -3.10
CA LYS A 21 -5.53 19.26 -2.92
C LYS A 21 -6.45 19.27 -1.70
N VAL A 22 -6.02 19.84 -0.57
CA VAL A 22 -6.87 20.00 0.62
C VAL A 22 -8.06 20.92 0.30
N GLY A 23 -7.81 22.07 -0.34
CA GLY A 23 -8.88 22.98 -0.77
C GLY A 23 -9.89 22.33 -1.72
N ALA A 24 -9.42 21.56 -2.71
CA ALA A 24 -10.27 20.83 -3.63
C ALA A 24 -11.14 19.77 -2.92
N LEU A 25 -10.58 19.09 -1.92
CA LEU A 25 -11.30 18.11 -1.13
C LEU A 25 -12.44 18.75 -0.31
N PHE A 26 -12.20 19.92 0.28
CA PHE A 26 -13.23 20.68 0.98
C PHE A 26 -14.36 21.12 0.06
N MET A 27 -14.03 21.58 -1.15
CA MET A 27 -15.02 21.96 -2.16
C MET A 27 -15.82 20.76 -2.68
N ALA A 28 -15.23 19.58 -2.71
CA ALA A 28 -15.88 18.35 -3.14
C ALA A 28 -16.75 17.70 -2.03
N LEU A 29 -16.66 18.15 -0.78
CA LEU A 29 -17.39 17.56 0.35
C LEU A 29 -18.92 17.49 0.18
N PRO A 30 -19.62 18.39 -0.55
CA PRO A 30 -21.04 18.22 -0.84
C PRO A 30 -21.37 17.02 -1.73
N THR A 31 -20.37 16.47 -2.44
CA THR A 31 -20.53 15.31 -3.35
C THR A 31 -20.32 13.96 -2.66
N VAL A 32 -20.37 13.93 -1.31
CA VAL A 32 -20.22 12.69 -0.52
C VAL A 32 -21.26 11.66 -0.95
N ASN A 33 -20.78 10.47 -1.28
CA ASN A 33 -21.63 9.29 -1.44
C ASN A 33 -21.79 8.62 -0.07
N ILE A 34 -23.01 8.64 0.44
CA ILE A 34 -23.35 8.05 1.75
C ILE A 34 -23.06 6.55 1.78
N GLY A 35 -23.25 5.85 0.64
CA GLY A 35 -22.96 4.42 0.53
C GLY A 35 -21.48 4.11 0.70
N ASP A 36 -20.62 4.82 -0.05
CA ASP A 36 -19.16 4.68 0.05
C ASP A 36 -18.67 5.04 1.45
N ALA A 37 -19.15 6.16 2.01
CA ALA A 37 -18.79 6.61 3.36
C ALA A 37 -19.19 5.60 4.44
N ALA A 38 -20.39 5.00 4.35
CA ALA A 38 -20.84 3.99 5.30
C ALA A 38 -19.93 2.74 5.28
N ILE A 39 -19.56 2.27 4.08
CA ILE A 39 -18.65 1.13 3.92
C ILE A 39 -17.27 1.45 4.50
N GLY A 40 -16.72 2.64 4.20
CA GLY A 40 -15.44 3.09 4.73
C GLY A 40 -15.44 3.14 6.26
N VAL A 41 -16.47 3.74 6.86
CA VAL A 41 -16.62 3.86 8.32
C VAL A 41 -16.75 2.49 8.99
N VAL A 42 -17.57 1.58 8.46
CA VAL A 42 -17.72 0.22 9.03
C VAL A 42 -16.42 -0.58 8.89
N THR A 43 -15.74 -0.49 7.75
CA THR A 43 -14.46 -1.16 7.54
C THR A 43 -13.41 -0.65 8.53
N LEU A 44 -13.29 0.67 8.69
CA LEU A 44 -12.35 1.29 9.63
C LEU A 44 -12.69 0.94 11.09
N GLY A 45 -13.97 1.03 11.45
CA GLY A 45 -14.45 0.66 12.80
C GLY A 45 -14.17 -0.80 13.13
N THR A 46 -14.31 -1.70 12.15
CA THR A 46 -13.94 -3.12 12.30
C THR A 46 -12.44 -3.28 12.49
N LEU A 47 -11.60 -2.60 11.69
CA LEU A 47 -10.14 -2.64 11.85
C LEU A 47 -9.67 -2.17 13.22
N ILE A 48 -10.31 -1.14 13.79
CA ILE A 48 -9.97 -0.59 15.11
C ILE A 48 -10.44 -1.51 16.24
N SER A 49 -11.62 -2.11 16.08
CA SER A 49 -12.25 -2.93 17.13
C SER A 49 -11.72 -4.36 17.14
N TRP A 50 -11.30 -4.90 15.99
CA TRP A 50 -10.89 -6.29 15.84
C TRP A 50 -9.74 -6.74 16.76
N PRO A 51 -8.65 -5.95 16.94
CA PRO A 51 -7.58 -6.33 17.86
C PRO A 51 -8.04 -6.51 19.31
N ARG A 52 -9.16 -5.86 19.71
CA ARG A 52 -9.71 -5.97 21.07
C ARG A 52 -10.42 -7.29 21.34
N LEU A 53 -10.77 -8.05 20.29
CA LEU A 53 -11.47 -9.34 20.42
C LEU A 53 -10.50 -10.50 20.74
N GLY A 54 -9.18 -10.29 20.65
CA GLY A 54 -8.18 -11.31 20.98
C GLY A 54 -8.14 -12.52 20.03
N ILE A 55 -8.81 -12.43 18.87
CA ILE A 55 -8.88 -13.51 17.88
C ILE A 55 -7.56 -13.57 17.09
N ARG A 56 -7.06 -14.78 16.82
CA ARG A 56 -5.80 -15.03 16.08
C ARG A 56 -5.84 -14.66 14.59
N LEU A 57 -6.99 -14.26 14.06
CA LEU A 57 -7.17 -13.92 12.66
C LEU A 57 -6.77 -12.46 12.42
N PRO A 58 -6.06 -12.16 11.33
CA PRO A 58 -5.65 -10.80 11.04
C PRO A 58 -6.87 -9.95 10.63
N GLY A 59 -6.99 -8.76 11.22
CA GLY A 59 -8.23 -7.95 11.16
C GLY A 59 -8.61 -7.40 9.79
N HIS A 60 -7.75 -7.48 8.78
CA HIS A 60 -8.06 -7.00 7.43
C HIS A 60 -9.13 -7.85 6.73
N LEU A 61 -9.11 -9.18 6.90
CA LEU A 61 -10.11 -10.07 6.30
C LEU A 61 -11.54 -9.78 6.78
N PRO A 62 -11.85 -9.78 8.10
CA PRO A 62 -13.19 -9.51 8.60
C PRO A 62 -13.63 -8.07 8.33
N ALA A 63 -12.71 -7.10 8.37
CA ALA A 63 -13.02 -5.73 8.00
C ALA A 63 -13.47 -5.61 6.54
N LEU A 64 -12.77 -6.29 5.62
CA LEU A 64 -13.14 -6.31 4.20
C LEU A 64 -14.48 -7.00 3.98
N LEU A 65 -14.71 -8.14 4.64
CA LEU A 65 -15.99 -8.85 4.58
C LEU A 65 -17.14 -8.01 5.12
N ALA A 66 -16.93 -7.29 6.23
CA ALA A 66 -17.91 -6.35 6.77
C ALA A 66 -18.22 -5.22 5.79
N GLY A 67 -17.18 -4.63 5.17
CA GLY A 67 -17.35 -3.62 4.13
C GLY A 67 -18.14 -4.13 2.93
N CYS A 68 -17.83 -5.33 2.43
CA CYS A 68 -18.58 -5.96 1.33
C CYS A 68 -20.03 -6.30 1.73
N ALA A 69 -20.28 -6.69 2.99
CA ALA A 69 -21.63 -6.93 3.48
C ALA A 69 -22.46 -5.64 3.51
N VAL A 70 -21.88 -4.53 3.96
CA VAL A 70 -22.53 -3.21 3.92
C VAL A 70 -22.80 -2.79 2.48
N MET A 71 -21.83 -2.99 1.56
CA MET A 71 -22.03 -2.74 0.13
C MET A 71 -23.22 -3.54 -0.41
N GLY A 72 -23.37 -4.81 -0.04
CA GLY A 72 -24.52 -5.62 -0.42
C GLY A 72 -25.85 -5.01 0.04
N ILE A 73 -25.91 -4.51 1.28
CA ILE A 73 -27.10 -3.83 1.81
C ILE A 73 -27.37 -2.51 1.06
N VAL A 74 -26.34 -1.72 0.79
CA VAL A 74 -26.46 -0.45 0.04
C VAL A 74 -26.99 -0.70 -1.37
N ASN A 75 -26.45 -1.71 -2.07
CA ASN A 75 -26.90 -2.08 -3.40
C ASN A 75 -28.36 -2.58 -3.40
N LEU A 76 -28.79 -3.31 -2.37
CA LEU A 76 -30.20 -3.73 -2.21
C LEU A 76 -31.14 -2.54 -1.99
N LEU A 77 -30.66 -1.47 -1.37
CA LEU A 77 -31.37 -0.20 -1.20
C LEU A 77 -31.31 0.69 -2.45
N GLY A 78 -30.67 0.22 -3.54
CA GLY A 78 -30.53 0.93 -4.80
C GLY A 78 -29.43 1.99 -4.83
N GLY A 79 -28.49 1.96 -3.87
CA GLY A 79 -27.32 2.83 -3.88
C GLY A 79 -26.19 2.27 -4.76
N ASP A 80 -25.51 3.16 -5.49
CA ASP A 80 -24.32 2.81 -6.26
C ASP A 80 -23.05 3.06 -5.44
N VAL A 81 -22.11 2.11 -5.49
CA VAL A 81 -20.85 2.12 -4.74
C VAL A 81 -19.69 1.92 -5.70
N ALA A 82 -18.62 2.69 -5.51
CA ALA A 82 -17.44 2.56 -6.35
C ALA A 82 -16.65 1.29 -5.97
N THR A 83 -16.53 0.37 -6.92
CA THR A 83 -15.74 -0.86 -6.79
C THR A 83 -14.50 -0.84 -7.69
N ILE A 84 -13.56 -1.76 -7.44
CA ILE A 84 -12.41 -1.95 -8.34
C ILE A 84 -12.88 -2.22 -9.78
N GLY A 85 -13.92 -3.03 -9.96
CA GLY A 85 -14.47 -3.38 -11.26
C GLY A 85 -15.08 -2.19 -12.00
N SER A 86 -15.74 -1.27 -11.29
CA SER A 86 -16.37 -0.11 -11.91
C SER A 86 -15.41 1.05 -12.20
N GLN A 87 -14.25 1.08 -11.54
CA GLN A 87 -13.34 2.23 -11.57
C GLN A 87 -12.08 1.99 -12.40
N PHE A 88 -11.62 0.74 -12.47
CA PHE A 88 -10.45 0.38 -13.26
C PHE A 88 -10.89 -0.34 -14.53
N HIS A 89 -10.33 0.10 -15.66
CA HIS A 89 -10.56 -0.49 -16.97
C HIS A 89 -9.23 -0.83 -17.62
N TYR A 90 -9.20 -1.88 -18.42
CA TYR A 90 -8.02 -2.31 -19.16
C TYR A 90 -8.40 -2.72 -20.58
N ILE A 91 -7.42 -2.69 -21.49
CA ILE A 91 -7.62 -3.03 -22.90
C ILE A 91 -7.03 -4.43 -23.13
N LEU A 92 -7.81 -5.33 -23.72
CA LEU A 92 -7.36 -6.65 -24.16
C LEU A 92 -6.54 -6.53 -25.47
N ALA A 93 -5.74 -7.55 -25.75
CA ALA A 93 -5.00 -7.66 -27.01
C ALA A 93 -5.89 -7.61 -28.26
N ASP A 94 -7.18 -7.97 -28.12
CA ASP A 94 -8.20 -7.91 -29.18
C ASP A 94 -8.88 -6.51 -29.29
N GLY A 95 -8.39 -5.50 -28.56
CA GLY A 95 -8.94 -4.14 -28.56
C GLY A 95 -10.24 -3.96 -27.76
N THR A 96 -10.78 -5.03 -27.18
CA THR A 96 -11.94 -4.97 -26.27
C THR A 96 -11.56 -4.38 -24.91
N GLN A 97 -12.48 -3.65 -24.28
CA GLN A 97 -12.26 -3.13 -22.92
C GLN A 97 -12.81 -4.10 -21.87
N GLY A 98 -11.96 -4.45 -20.90
CA GLY A 98 -12.30 -5.20 -19.69
C GLY A 98 -12.36 -4.30 -18.46
N ASN A 99 -13.05 -4.78 -17.43
CA ASN A 99 -13.29 -4.07 -16.18
C ASN A 99 -12.57 -4.77 -15.02
N GLY A 100 -11.99 -4.00 -14.10
CA GLY A 100 -11.29 -4.49 -12.93
C GLY A 100 -9.85 -4.91 -13.20
N ILE A 101 -9.48 -6.09 -12.69
CA ILE A 101 -8.10 -6.59 -12.71
C ILE A 101 -7.96 -7.62 -13.84
N PRO A 102 -7.00 -7.45 -14.77
CA PRO A 102 -6.78 -8.41 -15.84
C PRO A 102 -6.31 -9.77 -15.31
N GLN A 103 -6.96 -10.85 -15.75
CA GLN A 103 -6.54 -12.24 -15.50
C GLN A 103 -5.41 -12.68 -16.44
N LEU A 104 -4.41 -11.83 -16.62
CA LEU A 104 -3.28 -12.06 -17.52
C LEU A 104 -2.01 -12.19 -16.69
N LEU A 105 -1.13 -13.11 -17.08
CA LEU A 105 0.21 -13.16 -16.51
C LEU A 105 0.97 -11.87 -16.85
N PRO A 106 1.88 -11.40 -15.97
CA PRO A 106 2.74 -10.27 -16.28
C PRO A 106 3.50 -10.52 -17.59
N GLN A 107 3.30 -9.63 -18.56
CA GLN A 107 3.96 -9.71 -19.86
C GLN A 107 5.12 -8.73 -19.90
N LEU A 108 6.16 -9.09 -20.66
CA LEU A 108 7.27 -8.19 -20.91
C LEU A 108 6.78 -7.02 -21.77
N VAL A 109 6.75 -5.83 -21.20
CA VAL A 109 6.40 -4.58 -21.87
C VAL A 109 7.45 -3.53 -21.55
N LEU A 110 7.85 -2.76 -22.56
CA LEU A 110 8.75 -1.63 -22.33
C LEU A 110 7.98 -0.55 -21.56
N PRO A 111 8.52 0.01 -20.45
CA PRO A 111 7.79 0.96 -19.61
C PRO A 111 7.27 2.21 -20.34
N TRP A 112 7.96 2.61 -21.41
CA TRP A 112 7.57 3.76 -22.26
C TRP A 112 6.55 3.42 -23.36
N ASN A 113 6.15 2.15 -23.49
CA ASN A 113 5.13 1.68 -24.43
C ASN A 113 3.84 1.23 -23.71
N LEU A 114 3.62 1.70 -22.48
CA LEU A 114 2.42 1.35 -21.73
C LEU A 114 1.19 2.05 -22.34
N PRO A 115 0.03 1.38 -22.37
CA PRO A 115 -1.20 1.98 -22.89
C PRO A 115 -1.56 3.24 -22.07
N GLY A 116 -1.77 4.36 -22.77
CA GLY A 116 -2.07 5.65 -22.13
C GLY A 116 -0.85 6.44 -21.64
N SER A 117 0.38 6.03 -21.97
CA SER A 117 1.57 6.83 -21.65
C SER A 117 1.93 7.79 -22.78
N ASP A 118 1.93 9.10 -22.50
CA ASP A 118 2.51 10.14 -23.37
C ASP A 118 4.04 10.27 -23.19
N PHE A 119 4.66 9.28 -22.55
CA PHE A 119 6.06 9.34 -22.17
C PHE A 119 6.97 9.02 -23.36
N THR A 120 7.89 9.92 -23.67
CA THR A 120 8.94 9.69 -24.66
C THR A 120 10.29 9.52 -23.96
N LEU A 121 11.02 8.46 -24.31
CA LEU A 121 12.36 8.22 -23.80
C LEU A 121 13.32 9.21 -24.46
N SER A 122 13.61 10.30 -23.76
CA SER A 122 14.57 11.32 -24.16
C SER A 122 15.58 11.57 -23.03
N TRP A 123 16.69 12.21 -23.38
CA TRP A 123 17.69 12.61 -22.38
C TRP A 123 17.13 13.61 -21.37
N ASP A 124 16.23 14.48 -21.81
CA ASP A 124 15.56 15.45 -20.93
C ASP A 124 14.59 14.75 -19.97
N SER A 125 13.84 13.75 -20.45
CA SER A 125 12.98 12.91 -19.59
C SER A 125 13.79 12.20 -18.50
N LEU A 126 14.97 11.67 -18.86
CA LEU A 126 15.85 11.00 -17.90
C LEU A 126 16.40 11.98 -16.85
N ARG A 127 16.86 13.16 -17.27
CA ARG A 127 17.31 14.21 -16.35
C ARG A 127 16.20 14.69 -15.41
N ALA A 128 14.97 14.80 -15.91
CA ALA A 128 13.82 15.23 -15.12
C ALA A 128 13.44 14.20 -14.04
N LEU A 129 13.56 12.90 -14.34
CA LEU A 129 13.21 11.80 -13.42
C LEU A 129 14.33 11.45 -12.44
N LEU A 130 15.59 11.80 -12.75
CA LEU A 130 16.76 11.39 -11.98
C LEU A 130 16.68 11.77 -10.49
N PRO A 131 16.25 12.98 -10.08
CA PRO A 131 16.13 13.33 -8.67
C PRO A 131 15.12 12.44 -7.93
N ALA A 132 13.94 12.23 -8.52
CA ALA A 132 12.91 11.38 -7.92
C ALA A 132 13.36 9.91 -7.84
N ALA A 133 14.01 9.40 -8.90
CA ALA A 133 14.56 8.05 -8.93
C ALA A 133 15.64 7.84 -7.84
N PHE A 134 16.54 8.81 -7.67
CA PHE A 134 17.57 8.76 -6.63
C PHE A 134 16.96 8.79 -5.22
N SER A 135 16.00 9.68 -4.96
CA SER A 135 15.29 9.73 -3.69
C SER A 135 14.56 8.42 -3.37
N MET A 136 13.88 7.82 -4.35
CA MET A 136 13.21 6.53 -4.19
C MET A 136 14.19 5.38 -3.95
N ALA A 137 15.33 5.36 -4.63
CA ALA A 137 16.37 4.37 -4.42
C ALA A 137 16.97 4.46 -3.01
N MET A 138 17.23 5.69 -2.52
CA MET A 138 17.74 5.92 -1.16
C MET A 138 16.72 5.51 -0.09
N LEU A 139 15.45 5.90 -0.25
CA LEU A 139 14.37 5.48 0.64
C LEU A 139 14.25 3.96 0.68
N GLY A 140 14.25 3.32 -0.49
CA GLY A 140 14.20 1.87 -0.60
C GLY A 140 15.38 1.16 0.07
N ALA A 141 16.59 1.69 -0.08
CA ALA A 141 17.80 1.14 0.53
C ALA A 141 17.75 1.23 2.06
N ILE A 142 17.30 2.37 2.61
CA ILE A 142 17.15 2.57 4.06
C ILE A 142 16.14 1.56 4.63
N GLU A 143 14.96 1.47 4.04
CA GLU A 143 13.91 0.52 4.47
C GLU A 143 14.37 -0.93 4.38
N SER A 144 15.11 -1.28 3.33
CA SER A 144 15.65 -2.64 3.17
C SER A 144 16.66 -3.01 4.24
N LEU A 145 17.60 -2.12 4.53
CA LEU A 145 18.59 -2.35 5.58
C LEU A 145 17.96 -2.34 6.99
N LEU A 146 16.99 -1.45 7.25
CA LEU A 146 16.21 -1.46 8.51
C LEU A 146 15.47 -2.79 8.68
N CYS A 147 14.83 -3.27 7.61
CA CYS A 147 14.20 -4.58 7.60
C CYS A 147 15.20 -5.70 7.90
N ALA A 148 16.36 -5.70 7.24
CA ALA A 148 17.38 -6.73 7.44
C ALA A 148 17.89 -6.77 8.89
N VAL A 149 18.11 -5.61 9.53
CA VAL A 149 18.52 -5.52 10.94
C VAL A 149 17.47 -6.10 11.89
N VAL A 150 16.19 -5.82 11.65
CA VAL A 150 15.10 -6.39 12.47
C VAL A 150 15.05 -7.91 12.32
N LEU A 151 15.22 -8.43 11.10
CA LEU A 151 15.19 -9.87 10.86
C LEU A 151 16.42 -10.59 11.43
N ASP A 152 17.61 -10.00 11.33
CA ASP A 152 18.82 -10.50 11.97
C ASP A 152 18.64 -10.67 13.49
N GLY A 153 17.97 -9.71 14.13
CA GLY A 153 17.62 -9.81 15.55
C GLY A 153 16.63 -10.95 15.86
N MET A 154 15.80 -11.34 14.91
CA MET A 154 14.84 -12.45 15.07
C MET A 154 15.45 -13.82 14.78
N THR A 155 16.41 -13.91 13.85
CA THR A 155 17.02 -15.17 13.41
C THR A 155 18.36 -15.47 14.08
N GLY A 156 18.99 -14.47 14.71
CA GLY A 156 20.34 -14.59 15.25
C GLY A 156 21.43 -14.65 14.17
N THR A 157 21.10 -14.28 12.93
CA THR A 157 22.04 -14.26 11.79
C THR A 157 22.56 -12.86 11.50
N LYS A 158 23.46 -12.72 10.53
CA LYS A 158 23.88 -11.43 9.98
C LYS A 158 23.63 -11.38 8.48
N HIS A 159 22.96 -10.33 8.04
CA HIS A 159 22.80 -10.01 6.63
C HIS A 159 24.10 -9.44 6.03
N LYS A 160 24.20 -9.46 4.69
CA LYS A 160 25.23 -8.76 3.93
C LYS A 160 24.58 -7.57 3.23
N ALA A 161 24.79 -6.37 3.75
CA ALA A 161 24.18 -5.14 3.23
C ALA A 161 24.36 -4.97 1.71
N ASN A 162 25.56 -5.17 1.18
CA ASN A 162 25.82 -5.06 -0.25
C ASN A 162 24.98 -6.06 -1.08
N SER A 163 24.83 -7.29 -0.59
CA SER A 163 24.03 -8.30 -1.29
C SER A 163 22.54 -7.94 -1.29
N GLU A 164 22.03 -7.38 -0.19
CA GLU A 164 20.65 -6.90 -0.08
C GLU A 164 20.39 -5.76 -1.06
N LEU A 165 21.27 -4.75 -1.09
CA LEU A 165 21.15 -3.60 -2.00
C LEU A 165 21.24 -3.99 -3.47
N ILE A 166 22.14 -4.91 -3.83
CA ILE A 166 22.24 -5.43 -5.19
C ILE A 166 20.97 -6.18 -5.58
N GLY A 167 20.45 -7.04 -4.69
CA GLY A 167 19.21 -7.78 -4.91
C GLY A 167 18.00 -6.85 -5.14
N GLN A 168 17.84 -5.84 -4.30
CA GLN A 168 16.79 -4.83 -4.43
C GLN A 168 16.94 -4.01 -5.71
N GLY A 169 18.17 -3.58 -6.05
CA GLY A 169 18.45 -2.82 -7.26
C GLY A 169 18.11 -3.63 -8.53
N LEU A 170 18.52 -4.90 -8.58
CA LEU A 170 18.18 -5.81 -9.68
C LEU A 170 16.66 -6.00 -9.79
N GLY A 171 15.97 -6.22 -8.67
CA GLY A 171 14.52 -6.32 -8.64
C GLY A 171 13.83 -5.08 -9.21
N ASN A 172 14.28 -3.88 -8.81
CA ASN A 172 13.71 -2.62 -9.27
C ASN A 172 14.11 -2.21 -10.69
N MET A 173 15.18 -2.78 -11.25
CA MET A 173 15.48 -2.66 -12.67
C MET A 173 14.58 -3.56 -13.53
N VAL A 174 14.23 -4.76 -13.05
CA VAL A 174 13.44 -5.74 -13.81
C VAL A 174 11.94 -5.52 -13.67
N ALA A 175 11.44 -5.18 -12.47
CA ALA A 175 10.01 -5.07 -12.18
C ALA A 175 9.22 -4.16 -13.16
N PRO A 176 9.71 -2.97 -13.57
CA PRO A 176 8.99 -2.11 -14.49
C PRO A 176 8.70 -2.75 -15.86
N PHE A 177 9.55 -3.67 -16.32
CA PHE A 177 9.34 -4.38 -17.58
C PHE A 177 8.18 -5.37 -17.54
N PHE A 178 7.64 -5.65 -16.36
CA PHE A 178 6.45 -6.50 -16.17
C PHE A 178 5.25 -5.69 -15.65
N GLY A 179 5.29 -4.35 -15.81
CA GLY A 179 4.27 -3.44 -15.27
C GLY A 179 4.34 -3.26 -13.75
N GLY A 180 5.42 -3.73 -13.11
CA GLY A 180 5.66 -3.58 -11.69
C GLY A 180 6.06 -2.16 -11.31
N ILE A 181 5.69 -1.76 -10.09
CA ILE A 181 6.15 -0.52 -9.48
C ILE A 181 7.43 -0.75 -8.66
N THR A 182 8.07 0.33 -8.22
CA THR A 182 9.22 0.25 -7.31
C THR A 182 8.87 -0.60 -6.08
N ALA A 183 9.71 -1.57 -5.78
CA ALA A 183 9.57 -2.48 -4.66
C ALA A 183 10.54 -2.10 -3.53
N THR A 184 10.04 -2.22 -2.31
CA THR A 184 10.79 -2.03 -1.07
C THR A 184 10.60 -3.23 -0.16
N ALA A 185 11.52 -3.42 0.79
CA ALA A 185 11.35 -4.43 1.81
C ALA A 185 10.12 -4.15 2.68
N ALA A 186 9.47 -5.21 3.15
CA ALA A 186 8.27 -5.11 3.97
C ALA A 186 8.49 -5.82 5.31
N ILE A 187 8.87 -5.06 6.34
CA ILE A 187 9.24 -5.56 7.68
C ILE A 187 8.17 -6.51 8.24
N ALA A 188 6.89 -6.10 8.20
CA ALA A 188 5.79 -6.90 8.75
C ALA A 188 5.65 -8.27 8.06
N ARG A 189 5.78 -8.31 6.73
CA ARG A 189 5.68 -9.56 5.96
C ARG A 189 6.88 -10.46 6.22
N SER A 190 8.09 -9.90 6.19
CA SER A 190 9.31 -10.65 6.44
C SER A 190 9.36 -11.20 7.86
N ALA A 191 8.94 -10.42 8.86
CA ALA A 191 8.85 -10.87 10.24
C ALA A 191 7.80 -11.98 10.42
N ALA A 192 6.64 -11.87 9.77
CA ALA A 192 5.65 -12.94 9.76
C ALA A 192 6.19 -14.22 9.10
N ASN A 193 6.97 -14.09 8.03
CA ASN A 193 7.61 -15.20 7.34
C ASN A 193 8.64 -15.91 8.24
N VAL A 194 9.48 -15.16 8.95
CA VAL A 194 10.42 -15.72 9.93
C VAL A 194 9.69 -16.40 11.09
N ARG A 195 8.63 -15.79 11.62
CA ARG A 195 7.79 -16.41 12.68
C ARG A 195 7.08 -17.68 12.22
N ALA A 196 6.79 -17.79 10.93
CA ALA A 196 6.27 -19.01 10.31
C ALA A 196 7.36 -20.08 10.07
N GLY A 197 8.61 -19.83 10.45
CA GLY A 197 9.73 -20.78 10.37
C GLY A 197 10.46 -20.78 9.03
N ALA A 198 10.35 -19.73 8.22
CA ALA A 198 11.09 -19.64 6.97
C ALA A 198 12.60 -19.51 7.20
N THR A 199 13.39 -20.34 6.52
CA THR A 199 14.87 -20.40 6.64
C THR A 199 15.60 -20.20 5.31
N SER A 200 14.87 -20.01 4.21
CA SER A 200 15.42 -19.96 2.85
C SER A 200 14.68 -18.92 1.98
N PRO A 201 15.37 -18.28 1.02
CA PRO A 201 14.74 -17.37 0.04
C PRO A 201 13.66 -18.03 -0.82
N VAL A 202 13.60 -19.37 -0.85
CA VAL A 202 12.53 -20.12 -1.52
C VAL A 202 11.14 -19.74 -0.98
N SER A 203 11.01 -19.37 0.29
CA SER A 203 9.72 -18.92 0.84
C SER A 203 9.18 -17.68 0.11
N ALA A 204 10.06 -16.72 -0.24
CA ALA A 204 9.65 -15.53 -0.98
C ALA A 204 9.22 -15.85 -2.41
N VAL A 205 9.90 -16.80 -3.07
CA VAL A 205 9.54 -17.28 -4.42
C VAL A 205 8.18 -17.97 -4.40
N ILE A 206 7.94 -18.86 -3.44
CA ILE A 206 6.64 -19.53 -3.27
C ILE A 206 5.55 -18.48 -3.01
N HIS A 207 5.82 -17.51 -2.13
CA HIS A 207 4.86 -16.43 -1.86
C HIS A 207 4.52 -15.62 -3.11
N ALA A 208 5.51 -15.26 -3.95
CA ALA A 208 5.28 -14.55 -5.20
C ALA A 208 4.42 -15.38 -6.19
N ILE A 209 4.72 -16.68 -6.33
CA ILE A 209 3.93 -17.59 -7.17
C ILE A 209 2.49 -17.69 -6.65
N LEU A 210 2.31 -17.84 -5.34
CA LEU A 210 0.98 -17.89 -4.72
C LEU A 210 0.20 -16.60 -4.93
N VAL A 211 0.85 -15.43 -4.84
CA VAL A 211 0.20 -14.14 -5.13
C VAL A 211 -0.22 -14.06 -6.58
N ILE A 212 0.61 -14.48 -7.54
CA ILE A 212 0.25 -14.51 -8.97
C ILE A 212 -0.94 -15.45 -9.20
N LEU A 213 -0.88 -16.67 -8.68
CA LEU A 213 -1.98 -17.64 -8.82
C LEU A 213 -3.27 -17.14 -8.16
N ALA A 214 -3.16 -16.57 -6.96
CA ALA A 214 -4.29 -15.99 -6.25
C ALA A 214 -4.91 -14.84 -7.07
N LEU A 215 -4.10 -13.94 -7.65
CA LEU A 215 -4.61 -12.87 -8.50
C LEU A 215 -5.34 -13.41 -9.73
N LEU A 216 -4.78 -14.42 -10.42
CA LEU A 216 -5.43 -15.01 -11.60
C LEU A 216 -6.79 -15.64 -11.27
N VAL A 217 -6.89 -16.33 -10.13
CA VAL A 217 -8.13 -17.01 -9.71
C VAL A 217 -9.13 -16.03 -9.07
N LEU A 218 -8.67 -15.13 -8.21
CA LEU A 218 -9.53 -14.24 -7.42
C LEU A 218 -9.80 -12.90 -8.10
N ALA A 219 -9.16 -12.52 -9.21
CA ALA A 219 -9.42 -11.24 -9.89
C ALA A 219 -10.91 -10.91 -10.11
N PRO A 220 -11.79 -11.86 -10.54
CA PRO A 220 -13.22 -11.60 -10.69
C PRO A 220 -13.95 -11.38 -9.36
N LEU A 221 -13.41 -11.89 -8.25
CA LEU A 221 -13.93 -11.62 -6.91
C LEU A 221 -13.42 -10.26 -6.40
N LEU A 222 -12.14 -9.95 -6.67
CA LEU A 222 -11.51 -8.70 -6.28
C LEU A 222 -12.14 -7.49 -6.98
N SER A 223 -12.72 -7.65 -8.17
CA SER A 223 -13.45 -6.56 -8.85
C SER A 223 -14.67 -6.07 -8.05
N TRP A 224 -15.22 -6.88 -7.14
CA TRP A 224 -16.33 -6.48 -6.26
C TRP A 224 -15.88 -5.74 -5.00
N LEU A 225 -14.57 -5.57 -4.79
CA LEU A 225 -14.10 -4.87 -3.60
C LEU A 225 -14.44 -3.38 -3.69
N PRO A 226 -15.14 -2.83 -2.68
CA PRO A 226 -15.43 -1.41 -2.63
C PRO A 226 -14.16 -0.61 -2.36
N LEU A 227 -13.96 0.47 -3.11
CA LEU A 227 -12.78 1.33 -2.98
C LEU A 227 -12.71 2.01 -1.61
N SER A 228 -13.86 2.34 -1.02
CA SER A 228 -13.94 2.94 0.31
C SER A 228 -13.41 2.03 1.42
N ALA A 229 -13.59 0.70 1.30
CA ALA A 229 -13.00 -0.27 2.23
C ALA A 229 -11.48 -0.35 2.07
N MET A 230 -10.97 -0.27 0.84
CA MET A 230 -9.52 -0.22 0.58
C MET A 230 -8.91 1.08 1.11
N ALA A 231 -9.60 2.21 0.94
CA ALA A 231 -9.19 3.49 1.49
C ALA A 231 -9.12 3.45 3.03
N ALA A 232 -10.10 2.84 3.69
CA ALA A 232 -10.11 2.64 5.13
C ALA A 232 -8.91 1.79 5.61
N LEU A 233 -8.59 0.71 4.90
CA LEU A 233 -7.42 -0.12 5.18
C LEU A 233 -6.12 0.71 5.08
N LEU A 234 -5.96 1.49 4.01
CA LEU A 234 -4.78 2.33 3.80
C LEU A 234 -4.68 3.46 4.83
N LEU A 235 -5.80 4.03 5.27
CA LEU A 235 -5.83 5.00 6.38
C LEU A 235 -5.35 4.37 7.69
N MET A 236 -5.79 3.14 8.01
CA MET A 236 -5.34 2.42 9.21
C MET A 236 -3.84 2.11 9.15
N VAL A 237 -3.33 1.69 7.99
CA VAL A 237 -1.89 1.44 7.80
C VAL A 237 -1.10 2.74 7.97
N ALA A 238 -1.55 3.84 7.35
CA ALA A 238 -0.91 5.15 7.50
C ALA A 238 -0.92 5.63 8.96
N TRP A 239 -2.01 5.42 9.69
CA TRP A 239 -2.11 5.76 11.11
C TRP A 239 -1.10 4.99 11.95
N ASN A 240 -0.98 3.68 11.72
CA ASN A 240 -0.04 2.82 12.44
C ASN A 240 1.43 3.19 12.17
N MET A 241 1.74 3.67 10.96
CA MET A 241 3.09 4.10 10.58
C MET A 241 3.42 5.54 10.99
N SER A 242 2.42 6.38 11.23
CA SER A 242 2.62 7.82 11.53
C SER A 242 3.36 8.09 12.84
N GLU A 243 3.47 7.08 13.73
CA GLU A 243 4.00 7.21 15.10
C GLU A 243 3.48 8.46 15.84
N ALA A 244 2.27 8.93 15.51
CA ALA A 244 1.77 10.25 15.90
C ALA A 244 1.79 10.48 17.43
N HIS A 245 1.53 9.42 18.20
CA HIS A 245 1.60 9.43 19.66
C HIS A 245 3.00 9.82 20.17
N LYS A 246 4.08 9.31 19.56
CA LYS A 246 5.46 9.64 19.95
C LYS A 246 5.81 11.09 19.66
N VAL A 247 5.28 11.66 18.58
CA VAL A 247 5.48 13.06 18.22
C VAL A 247 4.78 13.98 19.23
N VAL A 248 3.54 13.65 19.62
CA VAL A 248 2.79 14.40 20.65
C VAL A 248 3.51 14.32 22.00
N ASP A 249 4.04 13.14 22.36
CA ASP A 249 4.82 12.96 23.59
C ASP A 249 6.13 13.76 23.57
N SER A 250 6.76 13.93 22.39
CA SER A 250 8.01 14.69 22.22
C SER A 250 7.80 16.21 22.20
N VAL A 251 6.62 16.67 21.76
CA VAL A 251 6.25 18.10 21.70
C VAL A 251 5.70 18.61 23.04
N THR A 252 5.28 17.72 23.94
CA THR A 252 4.96 18.09 25.31
C THR A 252 6.26 18.50 26.01
N PRO A 253 6.42 19.76 26.46
CA PRO A 253 7.68 20.22 27.01
C PRO A 253 8.11 19.37 28.19
N CYS A 254 9.29 18.78 28.04
CA CYS A 254 9.99 18.02 29.05
C CYS A 254 10.42 18.96 30.19
N ALA A 255 9.51 19.25 31.12
CA ALA A 255 9.94 19.54 32.48
C ALA A 255 10.47 18.21 33.04
N GLU A 256 11.79 18.14 33.27
CA GLU A 256 12.41 17.18 34.21
C GLU A 256 12.91 15.80 33.71
N LYS A 257 13.32 15.61 32.44
CA LYS A 257 14.05 14.37 32.04
C LYS A 257 15.36 14.53 31.27
N THR A 258 16.03 15.68 31.37
CA THR A 258 17.29 15.90 30.62
C THR A 258 18.54 15.34 31.32
N THR A 259 18.48 14.96 32.61
CA THR A 259 19.70 14.55 33.34
C THR A 259 19.90 13.03 33.45
N LEU A 260 18.86 12.20 33.28
CA LEU A 260 18.98 10.74 33.47
C LEU A 260 19.22 9.93 32.18
N SER A 261 18.85 10.43 31.00
CA SER A 261 18.93 9.62 29.78
C SER A 261 20.33 9.57 29.16
N LEU A 262 21.22 10.51 29.47
CA LEU A 262 22.61 10.47 29.01
C LEU A 262 23.47 9.44 29.77
N CYS A 263 23.04 9.00 30.96
CA CYS A 263 23.77 7.98 31.72
C CYS A 263 23.41 6.53 31.31
N CYS A 264 22.24 6.31 30.68
CA CYS A 264 21.79 4.97 30.31
C CYS A 264 22.26 4.52 28.90
N CYS A 265 22.68 5.45 28.02
CA CYS A 265 23.27 5.11 26.72
C CYS A 265 24.74 4.64 26.79
N ALA A 266 25.33 4.53 27.98
CA ALA A 266 26.69 3.99 28.17
C ALA A 266 26.71 2.53 28.67
N CYS A 267 25.56 1.89 28.84
CA CYS A 267 25.47 0.48 29.25
C CYS A 267 24.23 -0.20 28.67
N HIS A 268 24.29 -0.58 27.38
CA HIS A 268 23.74 -1.86 26.91
C HIS A 268 24.21 -2.18 25.48
#